data_AF-B1X394-F1
#
_entry.id   AF-B1X394-F1
#
_cell.length_a   1.000
_cell.length_b   1.000
_cell.length_c   1.000
_cell.angle_alpha   90.00
_cell.angle_beta   90.00
_cell.angle_gamma   90.00
#
_symmetry.space_group_name_H-M   'P 1'
#
loop_
_entity.id
_entity.type
_entity.pdbx_description
1 polymer ?
#
loop_
_entity_poly.entity_id
_entity_poly.type
_entity_poly.pdbx_seq_one_letter_code
_entity_poly.pdbx_strand_id
1 'polypeptide(L)'
;MSNSLTSSEHNVLRPEDFDPPLKRKKATIPGYWTIEEIANEIGVTPRRVRYDITGRPETKIEPSLEAYRIGNSLLVAEQNALEYIQRQRKR
;
A
#
# COMPACT_ATOMS: atom_id res chain seq x y z
N MET A 1 -17.57 -10.04 -48.05
CA MET A 1 -18.69 -9.77 -47.13
C MET A 1 -18.49 -10.71 -45.94
N SER A 2 -18.25 -10.31 -44.70
CA SER A 2 -18.37 -9.05 -43.99
C SER A 2 -17.47 -9.15 -42.75
N ASN A 3 -16.55 -8.20 -42.57
CA ASN A 3 -15.83 -8.02 -41.31
C ASN A 3 -16.83 -7.54 -40.26
N SER A 4 -17.07 -8.32 -39.20
CA SER A 4 -17.71 -7.79 -37.99
C SER A 4 -16.96 -8.29 -36.76
N LEU A 5 -15.76 -7.75 -36.58
CA LEU A 5 -15.12 -7.65 -35.27
C LEU A 5 -15.85 -6.56 -34.49
N THR A 6 -17.05 -6.86 -34.00
CA THR A 6 -17.81 -5.95 -33.14
C THR A 6 -17.14 -5.92 -31.76
N SER A 7 -16.09 -5.10 -31.62
CA SER A 7 -15.56 -4.66 -30.33
C SER A 7 -16.30 -3.38 -29.93
N SER A 8 -17.58 -3.51 -29.59
CA SER A 8 -18.42 -2.38 -29.18
C SER A 8 -18.79 -2.46 -27.71
N GLU A 9 -17.81 -2.73 -26.85
CA GLU A 9 -17.86 -2.18 -25.49
C GLU A 9 -16.92 -0.98 -25.48
N HIS A 10 -17.49 0.20 -25.25
CA HIS A 10 -16.74 1.43 -25.08
C HIS A 10 -15.69 1.19 -23.98
N ASN A 11 -14.43 1.04 -24.40
CA ASN A 11 -13.26 0.95 -23.53
C ASN A 11 -12.94 2.34 -22.95
N VAL A 12 -13.97 3.01 -22.41
CA VAL A 12 -13.86 4.30 -21.75
C VAL A 12 -13.48 4.00 -20.33
N LEU A 13 -12.21 4.23 -20.00
CA LEU A 13 -11.71 4.17 -18.63
C LEU A 13 -12.54 5.13 -17.78
N ARG A 14 -13.38 4.59 -16.91
CA ARG A 14 -14.15 5.35 -15.94
C ARG A 14 -13.20 5.76 -14.82
N PRO A 15 -13.45 6.88 -14.13
CA PRO A 15 -12.69 7.26 -12.94
C PRO A 15 -12.65 6.15 -11.88
N GLU A 16 -13.68 5.29 -11.85
CA GLU A 16 -13.82 4.12 -10.98
C GLU A 16 -12.84 2.98 -11.33
N ASP A 17 -12.32 2.95 -12.56
CA ASP A 17 -11.35 1.94 -13.02
C ASP A 17 -9.91 2.25 -12.56
N PHE A 18 -9.69 3.42 -11.94
CA PHE A 18 -8.38 3.83 -11.43
C PHE A 18 -8.30 3.63 -9.92
N ASP A 19 -7.14 3.19 -9.45
CA ASP A 19 -6.86 3.14 -8.02
C ASP A 19 -6.99 4.56 -7.41
N PRO A 20 -7.61 4.69 -6.22
CA PRO A 20 -7.73 5.99 -5.58
C PRO A 20 -6.34 6.58 -5.33
N PRO A 21 -6.16 7.88 -5.53
CA PRO A 21 -4.86 8.51 -5.33
C PRO A 21 -4.39 8.29 -3.88
N LEU A 22 -3.07 8.23 -3.69
CA LEU A 22 -2.51 8.21 -2.35
C LEU A 22 -2.91 9.48 -1.60
N LYS A 23 -3.34 9.35 -0.35
CA LYS A 23 -3.65 10.49 0.52
C LYS A 23 -2.39 11.26 0.91
N ARG A 24 -1.22 10.61 0.88
CA ARG A 24 0.08 11.24 1.15
C ARG A 24 0.39 12.32 0.10
N LYS A 25 0.37 13.58 0.55
CA LYS A 25 0.72 14.75 -0.30
C LYS A 25 2.23 15.01 -0.38
N LYS A 26 2.97 14.72 0.69
CA LYS A 26 4.43 14.93 0.75
C LYS A 26 5.07 13.89 1.65
N ALA A 27 6.25 13.42 1.23
CA ALA A 27 7.04 12.52 2.03
C ALA A 27 7.76 13.23 3.18
N THR A 28 7.65 12.69 4.39
CA THR A 28 8.46 13.14 5.53
C THR A 28 9.94 12.86 5.28
N ILE A 29 10.24 11.66 4.75
CA ILE A 29 11.58 11.25 4.35
C ILE A 29 11.51 10.79 2.89
N PRO A 30 12.28 11.40 1.97
CA PRO A 30 12.32 10.97 0.57
C PRO A 30 12.70 9.48 0.43
N GLY A 31 11.97 8.74 -0.40
CA GLY A 31 12.22 7.30 -0.64
C GLY A 31 11.76 6.35 0.46
N TYR A 32 11.25 6.88 1.58
CA TYR A 32 10.79 6.08 2.71
C TYR A 32 9.40 6.48 3.17
N TRP A 33 8.74 5.55 3.84
CA TRP A 33 7.46 5.72 4.50
C TRP A 33 7.61 5.44 5.98
N THR A 34 7.05 6.32 6.79
CA THR A 34 6.91 6.10 8.23
C THR A 34 5.69 5.24 8.51
N ILE A 35 5.70 4.56 9.66
CA ILE A 35 4.55 3.77 10.13
C ILE A 35 3.28 4.64 10.18
N GLU A 36 3.41 5.89 10.60
CA GLU A 36 2.30 6.84 10.72
C GLU A 36 1.69 7.20 9.36
N GLU A 37 2.53 7.45 8.36
CA GLU A 37 2.05 7.72 6.99
C GLU A 37 1.32 6.52 6.40
N ILE A 38 1.85 5.30 6.57
CA ILE A 38 1.20 4.07 6.10
C ILE A 38 -0.13 3.85 6.82
N ALA A 39 -0.14 4.05 8.14
CA ALA A 39 -1.33 3.89 8.97
C ALA A 39 -2.45 4.87 8.55
N ASN A 40 -2.10 6.13 8.34
CA ASN A 40 -3.03 7.17 7.88
C ASN A 40 -3.56 6.91 6.46
N GLU A 41 -2.71 6.39 5.58
CA GLU A 41 -3.10 6.05 4.21
C GLU A 41 -4.20 4.98 4.20
N ILE A 42 -3.99 3.91 4.96
CA ILE A 42 -4.87 2.74 5.01
C ILE A 42 -6.04 2.95 5.98
N GLY A 43 -5.96 3.92 6.90
CA GLY A 43 -6.98 4.17 7.92
C GLY A 43 -6.92 3.20 9.09
N VAL A 44 -5.72 2.74 9.45
CA VAL A 44 -5.48 1.80 10.56
C VAL A 44 -4.62 2.45 11.65
N THR A 45 -4.47 1.79 12.79
CA THR A 45 -3.60 2.30 13.86
C THR A 45 -2.13 2.03 13.54
N PRO A 46 -1.19 2.94 13.90
CA PRO A 46 0.24 2.70 13.73
C PRO A 46 0.74 1.43 14.41
N ARG A 47 0.12 1.05 15.52
CA ARG A 47 0.43 -0.19 16.25
C ARG A 47 0.18 -1.44 15.40
N ARG A 48 -0.89 -1.46 14.58
CA ARG A 48 -1.16 -2.57 13.65
C ARG A 48 -0.05 -2.70 12.62
N VAL A 49 0.33 -1.60 11.97
CA VAL A 49 1.42 -1.59 10.99
C VAL A 49 2.75 -2.00 11.63
N ARG A 50 3.02 -1.57 12.87
CA ARG A 50 4.22 -2.02 13.61
C ARG A 50 4.22 -3.53 13.81
N TYR A 51 3.09 -4.15 14.18
CA TYR A 51 3.02 -5.61 14.28
C TYR A 51 3.20 -6.31 12.94
N ASP A 52 2.75 -5.71 11.85
CA ASP A 52 3.00 -6.26 10.51
C ASP A 52 4.49 -6.21 10.13
N ILE A 53 5.27 -5.31 10.74
CA ILE A 53 6.73 -5.20 10.56
C ILE A 53 7.50 -6.11 11.52
N THR A 54 7.13 -6.15 12.80
CA THR A 54 7.87 -6.90 13.83
C THR A 54 7.41 -8.35 13.96
N GLY A 55 6.27 -8.68 13.37
CA GLY A 55 5.54 -9.91 13.65
C GLY A 55 4.94 -9.92 15.05
N ARG A 56 4.30 -11.04 15.40
CA ARG A 56 3.83 -11.35 16.76
C ARG A 56 4.45 -12.67 17.21
N PRO A 57 5.49 -12.64 18.05
CA PRO A 57 6.17 -13.85 18.50
C PRO A 57 5.24 -14.76 19.33
N GLU A 58 4.36 -14.15 20.12
CA GLU A 58 3.39 -14.88 20.99
C GLU A 58 2.41 -15.74 20.19
N THR A 59 2.00 -15.27 19.00
CA THR A 59 1.03 -15.96 18.13
C THR A 59 1.69 -16.61 16.92
N LYS A 60 3.03 -16.69 16.87
CA LYS A 60 3.83 -17.20 15.74
C LYS A 60 3.45 -16.59 14.38
N ILE A 61 3.07 -15.31 14.36
CA ILE A 61 2.77 -14.61 13.11
C ILE A 61 4.06 -13.95 12.63
N GLU A 62 4.49 -14.37 11.44
CA GLU A 62 5.66 -13.81 10.77
C GLU A 62 5.41 -12.35 10.34
N PRO A 63 6.47 -11.52 10.32
CA PRO A 63 6.37 -10.18 9.78
C PRO A 63 6.00 -10.21 8.29
N SER A 64 5.07 -9.36 7.90
CA SER A 64 4.51 -9.27 6.54
C SER A 64 4.98 -8.05 5.75
N LEU A 65 5.79 -7.19 6.38
CA LEU A 65 6.31 -5.95 5.84
C LEU A 65 7.77 -5.73 6.27
N GLU A 66 8.67 -5.65 5.30
CA GLU A 66 10.08 -5.35 5.58
C GLU A 66 10.27 -3.86 5.88
N ALA A 67 11.03 -3.56 6.94
CA ALA A 67 11.37 -2.20 7.32
C ALA A 67 12.81 -2.08 7.80
N TYR A 68 13.39 -0.91 7.59
CA TYR A 68 14.68 -0.49 8.11
C TYR A 68 14.50 0.16 9.47
N ARG A 69 15.30 -0.27 10.44
CA ARG A 69 15.33 0.35 11.77
C ARG A 69 16.42 1.42 11.81
N ILE A 70 16.03 2.67 12.03
CA ILE A 70 16.95 3.79 12.25
C ILE A 70 16.66 4.35 13.65
N GLY A 71 17.53 4.02 14.60
CA GLY A 71 17.32 4.32 16.03
C GLY A 71 16.01 3.70 16.56
N ASN A 72 15.08 4.56 16.97
CA ASN A 72 13.75 4.18 17.46
C ASN A 72 12.66 4.19 16.40
N SER A 73 12.98 4.62 15.17
CA SER A 73 12.05 4.72 14.06
C SER A 73 12.16 3.51 13.15
N LEU A 74 11.02 3.04 12.64
CA LEU A 74 10.96 2.05 11.56
C LEU A 74 10.53 2.76 10.28
N LEU A 75 11.32 2.56 9.23
CA LEU A 75 11.11 3.15 7.92
C LEU A 75 10.92 2.04 6.90
N VAL A 76 9.87 2.14 6.10
CA VAL A 76 9.58 1.19 5.03
C VAL A 76 10.03 1.82 3.72
N ALA A 77 10.75 1.08 2.89
CA ALA A 77 11.10 1.56 1.56
C ALA A 77 9.82 1.83 0.75
N GLU A 78 9.86 2.84 -0.11
CA GLU A 78 8.70 3.27 -0.89
C GLU A 78 8.05 2.12 -1.68
N GLN A 79 8.86 1.30 -2.35
CA GLN A 79 8.35 0.18 -3.13
C GLN A 79 7.57 -0.84 -2.27
N ASN A 80 8.15 -1.24 -1.13
CA ASN A 80 7.51 -2.16 -0.19
C ASN A 80 6.24 -1.56 0.43
N ALA A 81 6.25 -0.26 0.74
CA ALA A 81 5.11 0.44 1.30
C ALA A 81 3.94 0.49 0.31
N LEU A 82 4.21 0.82 -0.97
CA LEU A 82 3.20 0.88 -2.01
C LEU A 82 2.57 -0.48 -2.28
N GLU A 83 3.38 -1.54 -2.38
CA GLU A 83 2.87 -2.90 -2.53
C GLU A 83 1.99 -3.32 -1.35
N TYR A 84 2.42 -3.00 -0.13
CA TYR A 84 1.65 -3.26 1.08
C TYR A 84 0.31 -2.51 1.08
N ILE A 85 0.29 -1.23 0.71
CA ILE A 85 -0.94 -0.42 0.64
C ILE A 85 -1.90 -1.00 -0.41
N GLN A 86 -1.41 -1.35 -1.60
CA GLN A 86 -2.22 -1.99 -2.64
C GLN A 86 -2.83 -3.31 -2.16
N ARG A 87 -2.05 -4.15 -1.48
CA ARG A 87 -2.53 -5.40 -0.89
C ARG A 87 -3.63 -5.19 0.14
N GLN A 88 -3.54 -4.14 0.96
CA GLN A 88 -4.57 -3.82 1.95
C GLN A 88 -5.84 -3.23 1.31
N ARG A 89 -5.74 -2.52 0.19
CA ARG A 89 -6.90 -1.99 -0.55
C ARG A 89 -7.71 -3.06 -1.29
N LYS A 90 -7.07 -4.16 -1.68
CA LYS A 90 -7.70 -5.32 -2.34
C LYS A 90 -8.36 -6.30 -1.36
N ARG A 91 -8.16 -6.12 -0.05
CA ARG A 91 -8.78 -6.93 1.01
C ARG A 91 -10.11 -6.33 1.43
#